data_AF-A0A6M7Y6P0-F1
#
_entry.id   AF-A0A6M7Y6P0-F1
#
_cell.length_a   1.000
_cell.length_b   1.000
_cell.length_c   1.000
_cell.angle_alpha   90.00
_cell.angle_beta   90.00
_cell.angle_gamma   90.00
#
_symmetry.space_group_name_H-M   'P 1'
#
loop_
_entity.id
_entity.type
_entity.pdbx_description
1 polymer ?
#
loop_
_entity_poly.entity_id
_entity_poly.type
_entity_poly.pdbx_seq_one_letter_code
_entity_poly.pdbx_strand_id
1 'polypeptide(L)'
;MPVPTEATAEPFFMPGAMDPSQSLLAGKATLFPLARESFRATEIDRNIDSEERLLLDPTRDDPRLHLRFYVDRSRLVGLVYPAGETAILPNPQVNLSDLALAAARAGVSAMGAVSIQVYGLNRLGLVQARTRHLRDLEFLYKLSVELAELSAEFGEAIAMRKARLAKLPAARAKTAGKDIETDEKVCKRLEEFATEIRSKLKELMDPKAPYSELSGAWLRALLRDA
;
A
#
# COMPACT_ATOMS: atom_id res chain seq x y z
N MET A 1 28.38 -42.84 -45.72
CA MET A 1 27.02 -42.53 -45.23
C MET A 1 26.49 -43.79 -44.54
N PRO A 2 26.05 -43.73 -43.27
CA PRO A 2 25.30 -42.64 -42.66
C PRO A 2 26.03 -41.91 -41.53
N VAL A 3 25.53 -40.70 -41.25
CA VAL A 3 25.93 -39.77 -40.17
C VAL A 3 25.19 -40.18 -38.90
N PRO A 4 25.79 -40.18 -37.70
CA PRO A 4 25.05 -40.38 -36.46
C PRO A 4 24.15 -39.18 -36.22
N THR A 5 22.85 -39.46 -36.10
CA THR A 5 21.78 -38.50 -35.79
C THR A 5 22.05 -37.80 -34.46
N GLU A 6 21.94 -36.47 -34.44
CA GLU A 6 22.05 -35.65 -33.24
C GLU A 6 21.14 -36.18 -32.14
N ALA A 7 21.75 -36.54 -31.01
CA ALA A 7 21.04 -36.79 -29.77
C ALA A 7 20.30 -35.50 -29.40
N THR A 8 18.96 -35.58 -29.41
CA THR A 8 18.09 -34.55 -28.89
C THR A 8 18.38 -34.46 -27.40
N ALA A 9 19.09 -33.42 -26.99
CA ALA A 9 19.30 -33.13 -25.58
C ALA A 9 17.94 -32.86 -24.94
N GLU A 10 17.47 -33.79 -24.10
CA GLU A 10 16.32 -33.52 -23.25
C GLU A 10 16.65 -32.34 -22.34
N PRO A 11 15.82 -31.28 -22.29
CA PRO A 11 16.08 -30.16 -21.41
C PRO A 11 15.95 -30.64 -19.96
N PHE A 12 17.05 -30.48 -19.23
CA PHE A 12 17.17 -30.76 -17.81
C PHE A 12 16.19 -29.86 -17.03
N PHE A 13 15.01 -30.36 -16.69
CA PHE A 13 14.04 -29.64 -15.88
C PHE A 13 14.52 -29.57 -14.43
N MET A 14 15.07 -28.42 -14.05
CA MET A 14 15.31 -28.09 -12.64
C MET A 14 13.97 -27.79 -11.95
N PRO A 15 13.70 -28.34 -10.75
CA PRO A 15 12.53 -27.96 -9.98
C PRO A 15 12.67 -26.49 -9.57
N GLY A 16 11.87 -25.62 -10.20
CA GLY A 16 11.92 -24.16 -10.01
C GLY A 16 12.21 -23.35 -11.29
N ALA A 17 12.46 -24.00 -12.42
CA ALA A 17 12.48 -23.31 -13.71
C ALA A 17 11.05 -22.94 -14.12
N MET A 18 10.74 -21.64 -14.20
CA MET A 18 9.49 -21.15 -14.78
C MET A 18 9.45 -21.56 -16.25
N ASP A 19 8.49 -22.40 -16.60
CA ASP A 19 8.25 -22.86 -17.97
C ASP A 19 7.88 -21.64 -18.86
N PRO A 20 8.73 -21.26 -19.84
CA PRO A 20 8.46 -20.12 -20.71
C PRO A 20 7.30 -20.40 -21.68
N SER A 21 6.83 -21.65 -21.81
CA SER A 21 5.67 -22.00 -22.63
C SER A 21 4.32 -21.69 -21.96
N GLN A 22 4.31 -21.49 -20.64
CA GLN A 22 3.19 -20.85 -19.96
C GLN A 22 3.38 -19.34 -20.07
N SER A 23 2.98 -18.80 -21.22
CA SER A 23 2.66 -17.38 -21.36
C SER A 23 1.65 -17.00 -20.28
N LEU A 24 2.13 -16.51 -19.13
CA LEU A 24 1.34 -15.79 -18.16
C LEU A 24 0.75 -14.58 -18.89
N LEU A 25 -0.49 -14.72 -19.37
CA LEU A 25 -1.33 -13.63 -19.87
C LEU A 25 -1.71 -12.73 -18.69
N ALA A 26 -0.71 -12.12 -18.04
CA ALA A 26 -0.85 -11.12 -17.02
C ALA A 26 -0.86 -9.75 -17.70
N GLY A 27 -2.05 -9.31 -18.09
CA GLY A 27 -2.29 -8.06 -18.81
C GLY A 27 -3.69 -8.08 -19.41
N LYS A 28 -4.17 -6.93 -19.91
CA LYS A 28 -5.50 -6.75 -20.52
C LYS A 28 -5.70 -7.68 -21.73
N ALA A 29 -5.90 -8.96 -21.49
CA ALA A 29 -6.49 -9.86 -22.45
C ALA A 29 -7.96 -9.44 -22.61
N THR A 30 -8.58 -9.85 -23.71
CA THR A 30 -10.01 -9.64 -24.00
C THR A 30 -10.88 -10.50 -23.06
N LEU A 31 -10.64 -10.40 -21.77
CA LEU A 31 -11.25 -11.20 -20.71
C LEU A 31 -12.28 -10.33 -20.00
N PHE A 32 -13.54 -10.53 -20.35
CA PHE A 32 -14.70 -10.05 -19.59
C PHE A 32 -15.40 -11.27 -18.98
N PRO A 33 -14.83 -11.88 -17.94
CA PRO A 33 -15.34 -13.11 -17.34
C PRO A 33 -16.73 -12.91 -16.76
N LEU A 34 -17.61 -13.86 -17.07
CA LEU A 34 -18.93 -13.99 -16.47
C LEU A 34 -18.95 -15.20 -15.54
N ALA A 35 -19.79 -15.17 -14.51
CA ALA A 35 -20.04 -16.35 -13.68
C ALA A 35 -20.63 -17.49 -14.53
N ARG A 36 -21.38 -17.12 -15.57
CA ARG A 36 -21.99 -18.05 -16.53
C ARG A 36 -21.79 -17.54 -17.95
N GLU A 37 -20.83 -18.11 -18.67
CA GLU A 37 -20.52 -17.73 -20.06
C GLU A 37 -21.71 -17.91 -21.03
N SER A 38 -22.67 -18.78 -20.71
CA SER A 38 -23.90 -18.95 -21.52
C SER A 38 -24.82 -17.73 -21.54
N PHE A 39 -24.67 -16.79 -20.59
CA PHE A 39 -25.44 -15.56 -20.54
C PHE A 39 -24.83 -14.42 -21.35
N ARG A 40 -23.61 -14.61 -21.90
CA ARG A 40 -22.93 -13.63 -22.73
C ARG A 40 -23.83 -13.12 -23.84
N ALA A 41 -23.98 -11.80 -23.91
CA ALA A 41 -24.69 -11.11 -24.97
C ALA A 41 -23.87 -11.19 -26.27
N THR A 42 -24.41 -11.91 -27.25
CA THR A 42 -23.82 -12.06 -28.59
C THR A 42 -24.59 -11.30 -29.67
N GLU A 43 -25.76 -10.75 -29.34
CA GLU A 43 -26.68 -10.05 -30.25
C GLU A 43 -26.93 -8.63 -29.75
N ILE A 44 -27.28 -7.71 -30.67
CA ILE A 44 -27.40 -6.27 -30.42
C ILE A 44 -28.51 -5.93 -29.41
N ASP A 45 -29.59 -6.70 -29.37
CA ASP A 45 -30.78 -6.42 -28.54
C ASP A 45 -30.81 -7.21 -27.22
N ARG A 46 -29.75 -7.96 -26.89
CA ARG A 46 -29.72 -8.76 -25.66
C ARG A 46 -29.51 -7.88 -24.43
N ASN A 47 -30.19 -8.21 -23.33
CA ASN A 47 -30.04 -7.49 -22.07
C ASN A 47 -28.69 -7.79 -21.41
N ILE A 48 -27.74 -6.85 -21.51
CA ILE A 48 -26.40 -6.94 -20.92
C ILE A 48 -26.45 -6.97 -19.38
N ASP A 49 -27.48 -6.37 -18.76
CA ASP A 49 -27.61 -6.36 -17.29
C ASP A 49 -27.99 -7.74 -16.73
N SER A 50 -28.35 -8.70 -17.58
CA SER A 50 -28.53 -10.10 -17.19
C SER A 50 -27.22 -10.88 -17.08
N GLU A 51 -26.09 -10.28 -17.50
CA GLU A 51 -24.77 -10.89 -17.36
C GLU A 51 -24.29 -10.81 -15.91
N GLU A 52 -24.04 -11.96 -15.30
CA GLU A 52 -23.40 -12.06 -13.99
C GLU A 52 -21.89 -11.80 -14.13
N ARG A 53 -21.50 -10.52 -14.25
CA ARG A 53 -20.10 -10.11 -14.44
C ARG A 53 -19.23 -10.40 -13.21
N LEU A 54 -18.01 -10.86 -13.47
CA LEU A 54 -17.00 -11.11 -12.41
C LEU A 54 -15.92 -10.02 -12.36
N LEU A 55 -15.94 -9.04 -13.25
CA LEU A 55 -15.07 -7.87 -13.17
C LEU A 55 -15.77 -6.68 -12.52
N LEU A 56 -15.01 -6.01 -11.66
CA LEU A 56 -15.38 -4.79 -11.00
C LEU A 56 -15.39 -3.63 -12.00
N ASP A 57 -16.54 -2.97 -12.16
CA ASP A 57 -16.68 -1.76 -12.93
C ASP A 57 -16.68 -0.57 -11.96
N PRO A 58 -15.58 0.21 -11.85
CA PRO A 58 -15.48 1.30 -10.89
C PRO A 58 -16.44 2.47 -11.19
N THR A 59 -17.15 2.47 -12.32
CA THR A 59 -18.19 3.46 -12.63
C THR A 59 -19.57 3.06 -12.08
N ARG A 60 -19.75 1.79 -11.74
CA ARG A 60 -21.03 1.22 -11.27
C ARG A 60 -20.92 0.65 -9.85
N ASP A 61 -19.80 0.02 -9.53
CA ASP A 61 -19.53 -0.62 -8.25
C ASP A 61 -18.77 0.29 -7.30
N ASP A 62 -18.95 0.07 -6.00
CA ASP A 62 -18.02 0.57 -5.00
C ASP A 62 -16.85 -0.43 -4.84
N PRO A 63 -15.61 -0.08 -5.24
CA PRO A 63 -14.45 -0.94 -5.06
C PRO A 63 -14.22 -1.36 -3.61
N ARG A 64 -14.69 -0.58 -2.63
CA ARG A 64 -14.57 -0.89 -1.20
C ARG A 64 -15.43 -2.07 -0.78
N LEU A 65 -16.34 -2.57 -1.59
CA LEU A 65 -17.06 -3.81 -1.30
C LEU A 65 -16.28 -5.05 -1.77
N HIS A 66 -15.27 -4.86 -2.62
CA HIS A 66 -14.59 -5.95 -3.32
C HIS A 66 -13.09 -6.00 -3.07
N LEU A 67 -12.46 -4.87 -2.71
CA LEU A 67 -11.01 -4.75 -2.57
C LEU A 67 -10.61 -4.23 -1.18
N ARG A 68 -9.49 -4.74 -0.68
CA ARG A 68 -8.82 -4.32 0.56
C ARG A 68 -7.34 -4.16 0.31
N PHE A 69 -6.71 -3.21 1.00
CA PHE A 69 -5.26 -3.09 1.04
C PHE A 69 -4.73 -3.85 2.24
N TYR A 70 -3.64 -4.59 2.04
CA TYR A 70 -2.87 -5.12 3.14
C TYR A 70 -1.98 -4.03 3.71
N VAL A 71 -2.14 -3.78 5.00
CA VAL A 71 -1.31 -2.86 5.74
C VAL A 71 -0.90 -3.54 7.04
N ASP A 72 0.38 -3.88 7.11
CA ASP A 72 1.09 -4.27 8.33
C ASP A 72 2.20 -3.24 8.53
N ARG A 73 2.10 -2.44 9.61
CA ARG A 73 3.06 -1.35 9.87
C ARG A 73 4.45 -1.86 10.26
N SER A 74 4.57 -3.12 10.68
CA SER A 74 5.87 -3.78 10.90
C SER A 74 6.49 -4.28 9.59
N ARG A 75 5.66 -4.60 8.59
CA ARG A 75 6.06 -5.14 7.28
C ARG A 75 5.26 -4.49 6.16
N LEU A 76 5.70 -3.29 5.78
CA LEU A 76 5.04 -2.51 4.75
C LEU A 76 5.20 -3.17 3.38
N VAL A 77 4.11 -3.72 2.86
CA VAL A 77 4.00 -4.26 1.50
C VAL A 77 2.67 -3.83 0.89
N GLY A 78 2.72 -3.15 -0.26
CA GLY A 78 1.55 -2.60 -0.94
C GLY A 78 0.75 -3.63 -1.76
N LEU A 79 0.16 -4.63 -1.10
CA LEU A 79 -0.66 -5.67 -1.73
C LEU A 79 -2.17 -5.36 -1.64
N VAL A 80 -2.92 -5.86 -2.61
CA VAL A 80 -4.38 -5.77 -2.67
C VAL A 80 -4.97 -7.18 -2.54
N TYR A 81 -6.04 -7.30 -1.77
CA TYR A 81 -6.74 -8.55 -1.47
C TYR A 81 -8.24 -8.41 -1.76
N PRO A 82 -8.93 -9.49 -2.08
CA PRO A 82 -10.39 -9.48 -2.14
C PRO A 82 -10.94 -9.15 -0.75
N ALA A 83 -11.99 -8.33 -0.71
CA ALA A 83 -12.68 -8.02 0.53
C ALA A 83 -13.41 -9.26 1.07
N GLY A 84 -13.32 -9.49 2.38
CA GLY A 84 -13.94 -10.61 3.09
C GLY A 84 -13.31 -10.82 4.46
N GLU A 85 -13.72 -11.88 5.16
CA GLU A 85 -13.25 -12.17 6.51
C GLU A 85 -11.79 -12.66 6.54
N THR A 86 -11.38 -13.41 5.50
CA THR A 86 -10.02 -13.94 5.38
C THR A 86 -9.25 -13.27 4.25
N ALA A 87 -8.02 -12.82 4.51
CA ALA A 87 -7.15 -12.32 3.45
C ALA A 87 -6.56 -13.49 2.64
N ILE A 88 -6.95 -13.60 1.37
CA ILE A 88 -6.44 -14.64 0.45
C ILE A 88 -5.83 -13.96 -0.77
N LEU A 89 -4.56 -14.28 -1.06
CA LEU A 89 -3.95 -13.88 -2.34
C LEU A 89 -4.45 -14.82 -3.44
N PRO A 90 -5.02 -14.28 -4.53
CA PRO A 90 -5.33 -15.09 -5.70
C PRO A 90 -4.06 -15.77 -6.23
N ASN A 91 -4.12 -17.08 -6.44
CA ASN A 91 -3.04 -17.77 -7.14
C ASN A 91 -3.13 -17.40 -8.64
N PRO A 92 -2.10 -16.75 -9.22
CA PRO A 92 -2.13 -16.27 -10.60
C PRO A 92 -2.21 -17.37 -11.67
N GLN A 93 -1.96 -18.63 -11.30
CA GLN A 93 -2.00 -19.78 -12.20
C GLN A 93 -3.38 -20.46 -12.29
N VAL A 94 -4.36 -20.03 -11.49
CA VAL A 94 -5.68 -20.65 -11.43
C VAL A 94 -6.60 -20.06 -12.52
N ASN A 95 -7.45 -20.90 -13.11
CA ASN A 95 -8.50 -20.48 -14.03
C ASN A 95 -9.47 -19.51 -13.32
N LEU A 96 -9.95 -18.48 -14.02
CA LEU A 96 -10.80 -17.44 -13.41
C LEU A 96 -12.10 -17.98 -12.80
N SER A 97 -12.71 -19.02 -13.40
CA SER A 97 -13.93 -19.64 -12.87
C SER A 97 -13.66 -20.40 -11.56
N ASP A 98 -12.54 -21.14 -11.52
CA ASP A 98 -12.09 -21.84 -10.31
C ASP A 98 -11.70 -20.85 -9.21
N LEU A 99 -11.07 -19.73 -9.58
CA LEU A 99 -10.75 -18.65 -8.66
C LEU A 99 -12.02 -18.04 -8.05
N ALA A 100 -13.03 -17.74 -8.86
CA ALA A 100 -14.29 -17.19 -8.38
C ALA A 100 -14.99 -18.14 -7.40
N LEU A 101 -15.01 -19.45 -7.70
CA LEU A 101 -15.56 -20.47 -6.81
C LEU A 101 -14.77 -20.61 -5.51
N ALA A 102 -13.43 -20.60 -5.58
CA ALA A 102 -12.56 -20.66 -4.42
C ALA A 102 -12.75 -19.43 -3.51
N ALA A 103 -12.84 -18.23 -4.11
CA ALA A 103 -13.12 -16.99 -3.41
C ALA A 103 -14.46 -17.04 -2.67
N ALA A 104 -15.52 -17.49 -3.35
CA ALA A 104 -16.84 -17.66 -2.74
C ALA A 104 -16.82 -18.66 -1.57
N ARG A 105 -16.16 -19.80 -1.73
CA ARG A 105 -16.00 -20.81 -0.66
C ARG A 105 -15.25 -20.28 0.56
N ALA A 106 -14.33 -19.35 0.34
CA ALA A 106 -13.55 -18.74 1.41
C ALA A 106 -14.19 -17.48 2.01
N GLY A 107 -15.43 -17.14 1.61
CA GLY A 107 -16.12 -15.96 2.16
C GLY A 107 -15.49 -14.63 1.75
N VAL A 108 -14.77 -14.60 0.63
CA VAL A 108 -14.19 -13.38 0.06
C VAL A 108 -14.86 -13.03 -1.28
N SER A 109 -14.73 -11.78 -1.68
CA SER A 109 -15.35 -11.27 -2.90
C SER A 109 -14.78 -11.94 -4.14
N ALA A 110 -15.60 -12.77 -4.82
CA ALA A 110 -15.24 -13.39 -6.10
C ALA A 110 -14.90 -12.34 -7.17
N MET A 111 -15.72 -11.29 -7.29
CA MET A 111 -15.46 -10.18 -8.20
C MET A 111 -14.13 -9.47 -7.88
N GLY A 112 -13.83 -9.28 -6.59
CA GLY A 112 -12.55 -8.71 -6.15
C GLY A 112 -11.36 -9.58 -6.55
N ALA A 113 -11.45 -10.90 -6.31
CA ALA A 113 -10.39 -11.85 -6.61
C ALA A 113 -10.07 -11.89 -8.12
N VAL A 114 -11.11 -12.02 -8.95
CA VAL A 114 -10.98 -12.02 -10.41
C VAL A 114 -10.44 -10.68 -10.90
N SER A 115 -10.93 -9.55 -10.37
CA SER A 115 -10.43 -8.21 -10.75
C SER A 115 -8.97 -7.98 -10.39
N ILE A 116 -8.49 -8.50 -9.24
CA ILE A 116 -7.08 -8.42 -8.86
C ILE A 116 -6.19 -9.11 -9.88
N GLN A 117 -6.59 -10.30 -10.35
CA GLN A 117 -5.83 -11.06 -11.35
C GLN A 117 -5.92 -10.40 -12.74
N VAL A 118 -7.13 -10.10 -13.23
CA VAL A 118 -7.33 -9.58 -14.60
C VAL A 118 -6.80 -8.16 -14.76
N TYR A 119 -7.03 -7.26 -13.80
CA TYR A 119 -6.44 -5.91 -13.84
C TYR A 119 -4.96 -5.89 -13.45
N GLY A 120 -4.42 -7.02 -12.99
CA GLY A 120 -3.03 -7.12 -12.54
C GLY A 120 -2.74 -6.16 -11.38
N LEU A 121 -3.69 -6.02 -10.43
CA LEU A 121 -3.57 -5.05 -9.34
C LEU A 121 -2.33 -5.31 -8.47
N ASN A 122 -1.85 -6.56 -8.44
CA ASN A 122 -0.63 -6.98 -7.74
C ASN A 122 0.58 -7.20 -8.66
N ARG A 123 0.61 -6.60 -9.86
CA ARG A 123 1.83 -6.59 -10.69
C ARG A 123 2.97 -5.85 -9.98
N LEU A 124 4.21 -6.34 -10.15
CA LEU A 124 5.39 -5.89 -9.40
C LEU A 124 5.53 -4.36 -9.32
N GLY A 125 5.40 -3.66 -10.45
CA GLY A 125 5.52 -2.19 -10.47
C GLY A 125 4.46 -1.45 -9.63
N LEU A 126 3.23 -1.95 -9.56
CA LEU A 126 2.19 -1.34 -8.71
C LEU A 126 2.42 -1.67 -7.23
N VAL A 127 2.83 -2.91 -6.93
CA VAL A 127 3.17 -3.31 -5.56
C VAL A 127 4.33 -2.46 -5.05
N GLN A 128 5.37 -2.28 -5.85
CA GLN A 128 6.51 -1.41 -5.51
C GLN A 128 6.09 0.04 -5.31
N ALA A 129 5.26 0.60 -6.20
CA ALA A 129 4.78 1.98 -6.08
C ALA A 129 3.96 2.20 -4.79
N ARG A 130 3.02 1.29 -4.48
CA ARG A 130 2.25 1.34 -3.23
C ARG A 130 3.12 1.11 -2.01
N THR A 131 4.11 0.24 -2.10
CA THR A 131 5.06 -0.02 -1.00
C THR A 131 5.91 1.21 -0.71
N ARG A 132 6.36 1.93 -1.74
CA ARG A 132 7.06 3.21 -1.58
C ARG A 132 6.17 4.23 -0.87
N HIS A 133 4.94 4.40 -1.34
CA HIS A 133 3.97 5.31 -0.71
C HIS A 133 3.72 4.99 0.76
N LEU A 134 3.52 3.71 1.12
CA LEU A 134 3.38 3.29 2.51
C LEU A 134 4.61 3.60 3.37
N ARG A 135 5.82 3.42 2.82
CA ARG A 135 7.07 3.76 3.51
C ARG A 135 7.20 5.26 3.72
N ASP A 136 6.82 6.06 2.73
CA ASP A 136 6.84 7.51 2.83
C ASP A 136 5.89 7.99 3.93
N LEU A 137 4.66 7.44 3.99
CA LEU A 137 3.70 7.73 5.07
C LEU A 137 4.26 7.37 6.45
N GLU A 138 4.76 6.14 6.60
CA GLU A 138 5.29 5.65 7.88
C GLU A 138 6.51 6.44 8.34
N PHE A 139 7.40 6.78 7.40
CA PHE A 139 8.59 7.59 7.68
C PHE A 139 8.22 9.00 8.13
N LEU A 140 7.36 9.70 7.38
CA LEU A 140 6.91 11.04 7.74
C LEU A 140 6.18 11.05 9.09
N TYR A 141 5.35 10.04 9.35
CA TYR A 141 4.70 9.89 10.65
C TYR A 141 5.70 9.76 11.79
N LYS A 142 6.61 8.78 11.73
CA LYS A 142 7.62 8.54 12.78
C LYS A 142 8.48 9.77 13.01
N LEU A 143 8.99 10.37 11.94
CA LEU A 143 9.81 11.57 12.03
C LEU A 143 9.05 12.74 12.66
N SER A 144 7.75 12.89 12.36
CA SER A 144 6.93 13.96 12.96
C SER A 144 6.71 13.77 14.46
N VAL A 145 6.62 12.53 14.94
CA VAL A 145 6.48 12.20 16.35
C VAL A 145 7.81 12.43 17.06
N GLU A 146 8.90 11.87 16.53
CA GLU A 146 10.25 12.02 17.10
C GLU A 146 10.68 13.48 17.22
N LEU A 147 10.42 14.31 16.20
CA LEU A 147 10.74 15.74 16.26
C LEU A 147 9.88 16.51 17.26
N ALA A 148 8.62 16.11 17.44
CA ALA A 148 7.74 16.73 18.43
C ALA A 148 8.17 16.37 19.86
N GLU A 149 8.55 15.12 20.10
CA GLU A 149 9.09 14.65 21.38
C GLU A 149 10.40 15.37 21.71
N LEU A 150 11.35 15.39 20.76
CA LEU A 150 12.62 16.10 20.93
C LEU A 150 12.40 17.60 21.22
N SER A 151 11.46 18.23 20.53
CA SER A 151 11.13 19.63 20.78
C SER A 151 10.56 19.85 22.19
N ALA A 152 9.73 18.94 22.69
CA ALA A 152 9.20 19.02 24.04
C ALA A 152 10.31 18.90 25.09
N GLU A 153 11.22 17.93 24.94
CA GLU A 153 12.38 17.74 25.81
C GLU A 153 13.29 18.98 25.83
N PHE A 154 13.57 19.56 24.67
CA PHE A 154 14.34 20.81 24.57
C PHE A 154 13.63 21.97 25.28
N GLY A 155 12.32 22.11 25.10
CA GLY A 155 11.50 23.12 25.78
C GLY A 155 11.61 23.02 27.30
N GLU A 156 11.50 21.82 27.86
CA GLU A 156 11.66 21.57 29.30
C GLU A 156 13.07 21.90 29.79
N ALA A 157 14.11 21.48 29.06
CA ALA A 157 15.50 21.77 29.39
C ALA A 157 15.81 23.28 29.35
N ILE A 158 15.23 24.01 28.40
CA ILE A 158 15.33 25.47 28.31
C ILE A 158 14.66 26.12 29.53
N ALA A 159 13.44 25.69 29.87
CA ALA A 159 12.70 26.21 31.02
C ALA A 159 13.46 26.01 32.34
N MET A 160 14.03 24.81 32.55
CA MET A 160 14.88 24.51 33.70
C MET A 160 16.14 25.39 33.76
N ARG A 161 16.82 25.59 32.62
CA ARG A 161 18.01 26.45 32.53
C ARG A 161 17.68 27.91 32.80
N LYS A 162 16.56 28.43 32.28
CA LYS A 162 16.07 29.79 32.60
C LYS A 162 15.77 29.96 34.09
N ALA A 163 15.11 28.98 34.71
CA ALA A 163 14.81 29.01 36.14
C ALA A 163 16.09 29.00 37.00
N ARG A 164 17.14 28.30 36.56
CA ARG A 164 18.46 28.32 37.19
C ARG A 164 19.19 29.65 36.98
N LEU A 165 19.13 30.21 35.77
CA LEU A 165 19.74 31.50 35.42
C LEU A 165 19.19 32.65 36.26
N ALA A 166 17.88 32.66 36.50
CA ALA A 166 17.22 33.66 37.33
C ALA A 166 17.75 33.70 38.79
N LYS A 167 18.44 32.64 39.24
CA LYS A 167 19.04 32.52 40.58
C LYS A 167 20.55 32.87 40.61
N LEU A 168 21.18 33.17 39.46
CA LEU A 168 22.62 33.41 39.35
C LEU A 168 22.98 34.92 39.40
N PRO A 169 24.19 35.29 39.90
CA PRO A 169 24.68 36.67 39.86
C PRO A 169 24.89 37.18 38.43
N ALA A 170 24.59 38.47 38.19
CA ALA A 170 24.50 39.09 36.86
C ALA A 170 25.73 38.88 35.94
N ALA A 171 26.95 38.81 36.50
CA ALA A 171 28.18 38.61 35.72
C ALA A 171 28.26 37.24 35.02
N ARG A 172 27.69 36.18 35.61
CA ARG A 172 27.61 34.84 35.00
C ARG A 172 26.37 34.64 34.13
N ALA A 173 25.41 35.56 34.21
CA ALA A 173 24.14 35.43 33.51
C ALA A 173 24.23 35.73 32.00
N LYS A 174 25.23 36.51 31.57
CA LYS A 174 25.33 37.02 30.19
C LYS A 174 25.68 35.94 29.16
N THR A 175 26.64 35.06 29.47
CA THR A 175 27.05 33.96 28.57
C THR A 175 25.98 32.87 28.52
N ALA A 176 25.48 32.45 29.68
CA ALA A 176 24.40 31.45 29.77
C ALA A 176 23.08 31.92 29.13
N GLY A 177 22.81 33.24 29.11
CA GLY A 177 21.68 33.79 28.38
C GLY A 177 21.77 33.64 26.86
N LYS A 178 22.99 33.72 26.28
CA LYS A 178 23.22 33.54 24.84
C LYS A 178 23.06 32.08 24.39
N ASP A 179 23.48 31.14 25.24
CA ASP A 179 23.28 29.71 25.01
C ASP A 179 21.78 29.36 25.02
N ILE A 180 21.04 29.90 26.00
CA ILE A 180 19.57 29.74 26.08
C ILE A 180 18.88 30.32 24.85
N GLU A 181 19.26 31.51 24.38
CA GLU A 181 18.68 32.10 23.16
C GLU A 181 18.94 31.22 21.92
N THR A 182 20.12 30.60 21.85
CA THR A 182 20.46 29.68 20.77
C THR A 182 19.59 28.42 20.84
N ASP A 183 19.43 27.85 22.02
CA ASP A 183 18.59 26.67 22.25
C ASP A 183 17.10 26.95 21.90
N GLU A 184 16.59 28.15 22.21
CA GLU A 184 15.23 28.56 21.83
C GLU A 184 15.03 28.61 20.33
N LYS A 185 16.02 29.12 19.58
CA LYS A 185 15.98 29.13 18.10
C LYS A 185 15.97 27.71 17.54
N VAL A 186 16.77 26.81 18.12
CA VAL A 186 16.79 25.40 17.72
C VAL A 186 15.44 24.73 18.01
N CYS A 187 14.90 24.89 19.22
CA CYS A 187 13.60 24.35 19.62
C CYS A 187 12.50 24.82 18.66
N LYS A 188 12.41 26.12 18.41
CA LYS A 188 11.43 26.69 17.46
C LYS A 188 11.58 26.10 16.05
N ARG A 189 12.82 25.88 15.59
CA ARG A 189 13.07 25.31 14.26
C ARG A 189 12.61 23.86 14.17
N LEU A 190 12.79 23.07 15.24
CA LEU A 190 12.28 21.70 15.33
C LEU A 190 10.74 21.67 15.27
N GLU A 191 10.06 22.59 15.97
CA GLU A 191 8.59 22.72 15.91
C GLU A 191 8.08 23.05 14.51
N GLU A 192 8.76 23.98 13.83
CA GLU A 192 8.46 24.36 12.45
C GLU A 192 8.59 23.15 11.52
N PHE A 193 9.70 22.40 11.61
CA PHE A 193 9.92 21.20 10.80
C PHE A 193 8.88 20.09 11.10
N ALA A 194 8.57 19.85 12.38
CA ALA A 194 7.54 18.87 12.75
C ALA A 194 6.18 19.26 12.17
N THR A 195 5.86 20.55 12.14
CA THR A 195 4.63 21.09 11.56
C THR A 195 4.60 20.95 10.04
N GLU A 196 5.71 21.22 9.36
CA GLU A 196 5.85 21.05 7.91
C GLU A 196 5.67 19.57 7.51
N ILE A 197 6.30 18.64 8.23
CA ILE A 197 6.16 17.20 7.99
C ILE A 197 4.70 16.75 8.18
N ARG A 198 4.03 17.22 9.25
CA ARG A 198 2.60 16.93 9.46
C ARG A 198 1.74 17.49 8.34
N SER A 199 2.05 18.68 7.82
CA SER A 199 1.37 19.24 6.65
C SER A 199 1.56 18.33 5.44
N LYS A 200 2.78 17.86 5.19
CA LYS A 200 3.07 16.97 4.07
C LYS A 200 2.34 15.63 4.19
N LEU A 201 2.29 15.06 5.40
CA LEU A 201 1.54 13.84 5.68
C LEU A 201 0.05 14.04 5.38
N LYS A 202 -0.54 15.18 5.76
CA LYS A 202 -1.93 15.51 5.44
C LYS A 202 -2.18 15.60 3.94
N GLU A 203 -1.28 16.20 3.17
CA GLU A 203 -1.39 16.24 1.70
C GLU A 203 -1.44 14.84 1.08
N LEU A 204 -0.59 13.91 1.54
CA LEU A 204 -0.58 12.53 1.07
C LEU A 204 -1.82 11.72 1.49
N MET A 205 -2.56 12.20 2.48
CA MET A 205 -3.80 11.60 2.96
C MET A 205 -5.05 12.30 2.42
N ASP A 206 -4.91 13.32 1.55
CA ASP A 206 -6.07 14.00 0.97
C ASP A 206 -6.97 13.00 0.22
N PRO A 207 -8.30 13.06 0.39
CA PRO A 207 -9.23 12.11 -0.26
C PRO A 207 -9.12 12.06 -1.79
N LYS A 208 -8.65 13.14 -2.42
CA LYS A 208 -8.46 13.26 -3.87
C LYS A 208 -7.01 13.04 -4.29
N ALA A 209 -6.08 12.89 -3.35
CA ALA A 209 -4.70 12.57 -3.69
C ALA A 209 -4.58 11.15 -4.28
N PRO A 210 -3.54 10.89 -5.10
CA PRO A 210 -3.18 9.53 -5.48
C PRO A 210 -3.02 8.66 -4.23
N TYR A 211 -3.47 7.40 -4.33
CA TYR A 211 -3.41 6.43 -3.24
C TYR A 211 -4.25 6.79 -2.00
N SER A 212 -5.21 7.70 -2.08
CA SER A 212 -6.04 8.13 -0.93
C SER A 212 -6.70 6.96 -0.17
N GLU A 213 -7.22 5.95 -0.87
CA GLU A 213 -7.79 4.75 -0.24
C GLU A 213 -6.75 3.89 0.50
N LEU A 214 -5.50 3.83 0.00
CA LEU A 214 -4.38 3.16 0.66
C LEU A 214 -3.91 3.96 1.87
N SER A 215 -3.78 5.29 1.74
CA SER A 215 -3.49 6.20 2.86
C SER A 215 -4.53 6.06 3.97
N GLY A 216 -5.81 5.99 3.60
CA GLY A 216 -6.91 5.76 4.54
C GLY A 216 -6.84 4.37 5.20
N ALA A 217 -6.45 3.33 4.46
CA ALA A 217 -6.23 2.00 5.04
C ALA A 217 -5.06 2.00 6.03
N TRP A 218 -3.99 2.75 5.72
CA TRP A 218 -2.86 2.94 6.61
C TRP A 218 -3.24 3.71 7.88
N LEU A 219 -4.00 4.79 7.76
CA LEU A 219 -4.49 5.56 8.92
C LEU A 219 -5.38 4.69 9.83
N ARG A 220 -6.27 3.88 9.25
CA ARG A 220 -7.08 2.93 10.04
C ARG A 220 -6.21 1.90 10.75
N ALA A 221 -5.09 1.46 10.16
CA ALA A 221 -4.16 0.57 10.83
C ALA A 221 -3.42 1.28 11.97
N LEU A 222 -2.92 2.49 11.72
CA LEU A 222 -2.29 3.34 12.73
C LEU A 222 -3.21 3.54 13.96
N LEU A 223 -4.49 3.84 13.74
CA LEU A 223 -5.46 4.06 14.81
C LEU A 223 -5.86 2.79 15.58
N ARG A 224 -5.62 1.59 15.03
CA ARG A 224 -5.81 0.33 15.77
C ARG A 224 -4.63 -0.03 16.65
N ASP A 225 -3.44 0.44 16.28
CA ASP A 225 -2.19 0.16 17.00
C ASP A 225 -1.91 1.16 18.12
N ALA A 226 -2.67 2.27 18.19
CA ALA A 226 -2.57 3.34 19.18
C ALA A 226 -3.46 3.07 20.40
#